data_AF-F0QRB1-F1
#
_entry.id   AF-F0QRB1-F1
#
_cell.length_a   1.000
_cell.length_b   1.000
_cell.length_c   1.000
_cell.angle_alpha   90.00
_cell.angle_beta   90.00
_cell.angle_gamma   90.00
#
_symmetry.space_group_name_H-M   'P 1'
#
loop_
_entity.id
_entity.type
_entity.pdbx_description
1 polymer ?
#
loop_
_entity_poly.entity_id
_entity_poly.type
_entity_poly.pdbx_seq_one_letter_code
_entity_poly.pdbx_strand_id
1 'polypeptide(L)'
;MIRITKDKDRFSNHIRGKSHFFSLKLAEKSMHQSLSFYYRKYCSKNEAFNKHKEKILTASLFLLTTSSFLYKKKEESLCTFHWRNYLKIFSRKEVVHFLFCAILYLIEYDYFGKEDKKLIKESIKKHWKDSLPSFEEAYLLLIIKKNTNQNDLCLLGISSEKYSKLVSLALQLSEIIRYEISEDYSKVLNLIEISDDWKERMAEIFGFKSEYISFLYFVNLRRKNKKGLQNSFIKFCCWVSFLFSR
;
A
#
# COMPACT_ATOMS: atom_id res chain seq x y z
N MET A 1 19.78 13.26 -68.63
CA MET A 1 20.83 13.71 -67.71
C MET A 1 20.15 14.13 -66.40
N ILE A 2 19.98 13.19 -65.46
CA ILE A 2 19.20 13.40 -64.24
C ILE A 2 20.18 13.57 -63.08
N ARG A 3 20.21 14.77 -62.48
CA ARG A 3 20.97 15.06 -61.27
C ARG A 3 20.26 14.44 -60.07
N ILE A 4 20.88 13.42 -59.48
CA ILE A 4 20.51 12.90 -58.16
C ILE A 4 21.21 13.78 -57.13
N THR A 5 20.47 14.70 -56.51
CA THR A 5 20.91 15.39 -55.30
C THR A 5 20.76 14.44 -54.11
N LYS A 6 21.88 14.15 -53.46
CA LYS A 6 21.97 13.46 -52.18
C LYS A 6 21.48 14.41 -51.09
N ASP A 7 20.23 14.24 -50.64
CA ASP A 7 19.80 14.77 -49.34
C ASP A 7 19.78 13.63 -48.33
N LYS A 8 20.90 13.53 -47.60
CA LYS A 8 20.98 12.85 -46.30
C LYS A 8 20.43 13.80 -45.25
N ASP A 9 19.11 13.84 -45.08
CA ASP A 9 18.53 14.41 -43.87
C ASP A 9 18.17 13.31 -42.87
N ARG A 10 19.15 13.10 -41.98
CA ARG A 10 18.94 12.56 -40.64
C ARG A 10 18.11 13.58 -39.86
N PHE A 11 16.81 13.35 -39.74
CA PHE A 11 16.11 13.74 -38.52
C PHE A 11 15.39 12.52 -37.97
N SER A 12 16.12 11.84 -37.10
CA SER A 12 15.60 10.96 -36.08
C SER A 12 14.52 11.72 -35.30
N ASN A 13 13.26 11.49 -35.63
CA ASN A 13 12.17 11.75 -34.71
C ASN A 13 12.34 10.77 -33.55
N HIS A 14 13.14 11.19 -32.57
CA HIS A 14 13.23 10.55 -31.27
C HIS A 14 11.80 10.53 -30.70
N ILE A 15 11.20 9.35 -30.66
CA ILE A 15 10.02 9.02 -29.86
C ILE A 15 10.43 9.07 -28.37
N ARG A 16 10.89 10.24 -27.89
CA ARG A 16 11.10 10.54 -26.47
C ARG A 16 9.78 11.08 -25.95
N GLY A 17 8.84 10.20 -25.65
CA GLY A 17 7.56 10.62 -25.07
C GLY A 17 6.69 9.51 -24.51
N LYS A 18 6.84 8.26 -24.96
CA LYS A 18 5.95 7.15 -24.55
C LYS A 18 6.45 6.31 -23.37
N SER A 19 7.68 6.49 -22.89
CA SER A 19 8.24 5.66 -21.81
C SER A 19 7.86 6.10 -20.38
N HIS A 20 7.17 7.23 -20.20
CA HIS A 20 6.91 7.83 -18.88
C HIS A 20 5.50 7.58 -18.31
N PHE A 21 4.61 6.93 -19.05
CA PHE A 21 3.25 6.68 -18.54
C PHE A 21 3.29 5.75 -17.30
N PHE A 22 4.10 4.71 -17.36
CA PHE A 22 4.30 3.74 -16.27
C PHE A 22 5.43 4.09 -15.30
N SER A 23 6.18 5.18 -15.52
CA SER A 23 7.22 5.57 -14.55
C SER A 23 6.55 6.12 -13.30
N LEU A 24 6.62 5.37 -12.20
CA LEU A 24 6.11 5.81 -10.90
C LEU A 24 6.80 7.12 -10.47
N LYS A 25 6.00 8.08 -10.00
CA LYS A 25 6.50 9.32 -9.38
C LYS A 25 7.24 9.00 -8.08
N LEU A 26 8.11 9.91 -7.63
CA LEU A 26 8.89 9.71 -6.40
C LEU A 26 7.99 9.40 -5.19
N ALA A 27 6.87 10.11 -5.04
CA ALA A 27 5.89 9.90 -3.98
C ALA A 27 5.23 8.51 -4.01
N GLU A 28 5.16 7.88 -5.18
CA GLU A 28 4.60 6.54 -5.38
C GLU A 28 5.64 5.45 -5.08
N LYS A 29 6.94 5.75 -5.20
CA LYS A 29 8.04 4.78 -4.95
C LYS A 29 8.57 4.79 -3.51
N SER A 30 8.31 5.86 -2.76
CA SER A 30 8.96 6.12 -1.47
C SER A 30 8.08 5.88 -0.25
N MET A 31 6.83 5.42 -0.42
CA MET A 31 5.87 5.27 0.69
C MET A 31 6.43 4.44 1.85
N HIS A 32 6.99 3.26 1.53
CA HIS A 32 7.61 2.41 2.55
C HIS A 32 8.87 3.04 3.18
N GLN A 33 9.67 3.78 2.40
CA GLN A 33 10.85 4.49 2.92
C GLN A 33 10.45 5.58 3.91
N SER A 34 9.40 6.36 3.59
CA SER A 34 8.84 7.36 4.48
C SER A 34 8.33 6.73 5.78
N LEU A 35 7.55 5.65 5.68
CA LEU A 35 7.08 4.91 6.86
C LEU A 35 8.24 4.38 7.70
N SER A 36 9.26 3.80 7.06
CA SER A 36 10.46 3.29 7.75
C SER A 36 11.24 4.38 8.49
N PHE A 37 11.36 5.56 7.88
CA PHE A 37 12.02 6.71 8.50
C PHE A 37 11.29 7.14 9.77
N TYR A 38 9.97 7.31 9.70
CA TYR A 38 9.18 7.70 10.86
C TYR A 38 9.09 6.60 11.92
N TYR A 39 9.00 5.35 11.51
CA TYR A 39 9.07 4.21 12.43
C TYR A 39 10.36 4.25 13.27
N ARG A 40 11.53 4.50 12.65
CA ARG A 40 12.80 4.64 13.39
C ARG A 40 12.77 5.81 14.37
N LYS A 41 12.12 6.91 13.99
CA LYS A 41 12.05 8.09 14.85
C LYS A 41 11.16 7.89 16.08
N TYR A 42 10.03 7.19 15.94
CA TYR A 42 8.99 7.14 16.96
C TYR A 42 8.88 5.79 17.69
N CYS A 43 9.24 4.67 17.05
CA CYS A 43 8.98 3.33 17.57
C CYS A 43 10.25 2.54 17.90
N SER A 44 11.37 2.75 17.21
CA SER A 44 12.51 1.82 17.27
C SER A 44 13.32 1.82 18.58
N LYS A 45 12.99 2.68 19.54
CA LYS A 45 13.65 2.69 20.86
C LYS A 45 13.14 1.59 21.79
N ASN A 46 11.99 0.99 21.50
CA ASN A 46 11.39 -0.06 22.33
C ASN A 46 11.49 -1.41 21.59
N GLU A 47 11.94 -2.42 22.33
CA GLU A 47 12.23 -3.76 21.82
C GLU A 47 10.98 -4.47 21.29
N ALA A 48 9.85 -4.35 21.99
CA ALA A 48 8.56 -4.90 21.56
C ALA A 48 8.14 -4.34 20.19
N PHE A 49 8.36 -3.04 19.95
CA PHE A 49 8.15 -2.48 18.62
C PHE A 49 9.08 -3.13 17.58
N ASN A 50 10.38 -3.20 17.86
CA ASN A 50 11.36 -3.75 16.92
C ASN A 50 11.07 -5.21 16.53
N LYS A 51 10.60 -6.03 17.48
CA LYS A 51 10.14 -7.40 17.23
C LYS A 51 9.00 -7.45 16.20
N HIS A 52 8.06 -6.50 16.27
CA HIS A 52 6.88 -6.45 15.40
C HIS A 52 6.97 -5.46 14.25
N LYS A 53 8.15 -4.87 14.03
CA LYS A 53 8.39 -3.79 13.06
C LYS A 53 7.77 -4.03 11.69
N GLU A 54 7.97 -5.23 11.15
CA GLU A 54 7.58 -5.52 9.78
C GLU A 54 6.07 -5.71 9.63
N LYS A 55 5.37 -6.21 10.66
CA LYS A 55 3.90 -6.23 10.70
C LYS A 55 3.35 -4.80 10.74
N ILE A 56 3.91 -3.95 11.60
CA ILE A 56 3.52 -2.53 11.71
C ILE A 56 3.71 -1.82 10.37
N LEU A 57 4.89 -1.93 9.76
CA LEU A 57 5.19 -1.29 8.47
C LEU A 57 4.31 -1.82 7.33
N THR A 58 3.99 -3.11 7.33
CA THR A 58 3.13 -3.74 6.32
C THR A 58 1.70 -3.21 6.41
N ALA A 59 1.10 -3.24 7.61
CA ALA A 59 -0.24 -2.70 7.83
C ALA A 59 -0.28 -1.19 7.52
N SER A 60 0.71 -0.43 8.00
CA SER A 60 0.79 1.01 7.73
C SER A 60 0.90 1.33 6.24
N LEU A 61 1.68 0.54 5.49
CA LEU A 61 1.80 0.68 4.05
C LEU A 61 0.45 0.42 3.38
N PHE A 62 -0.23 -0.65 3.75
CA PHE A 62 -1.56 -0.97 3.22
C PHE A 62 -2.53 0.19 3.46
N LEU A 63 -2.66 0.63 4.73
CA LEU A 63 -3.52 1.75 5.14
C LEU A 63 -3.23 3.04 4.38
N LEU A 64 -1.94 3.34 4.17
CA LEU A 64 -1.50 4.51 3.41
C LEU A 64 -1.88 4.38 1.93
N THR A 65 -1.64 3.22 1.32
CA THR A 65 -1.88 3.01 -0.12
C THR A 65 -3.35 3.07 -0.49
N THR A 66 -4.23 2.49 0.31
CA THR A 66 -5.69 2.46 0.09
C THR A 66 -6.36 3.80 0.39
N SER A 67 -5.84 4.57 1.35
CA SER A 67 -6.49 5.80 1.85
C SER A 67 -6.83 6.83 0.77
N SER A 68 -6.01 6.92 -0.29
CA SER A 68 -6.23 7.80 -1.43
C SER A 68 -7.45 7.39 -2.26
N PHE A 69 -7.82 6.11 -2.22
CA PHE A 69 -8.83 5.48 -3.07
C PHE A 69 -10.14 5.20 -2.35
N LEU A 70 -10.23 5.52 -1.05
CA LEU A 70 -11.48 5.42 -0.26
C LEU A 70 -12.55 6.44 -0.65
N TYR A 71 -12.34 7.21 -1.72
CA TYR A 71 -13.30 8.17 -2.23
C TYR A 71 -13.64 7.92 -3.69
N LYS A 72 -14.89 8.20 -4.03
CA LYS A 72 -15.41 8.24 -5.40
C LYS A 72 -15.67 9.68 -5.80
N LYS A 73 -15.27 10.07 -7.01
CA LYS A 73 -15.71 11.34 -7.62
C LYS A 73 -17.13 11.15 -8.18
N LYS A 74 -17.98 12.17 -8.10
CA LYS A 74 -19.38 12.08 -8.58
C LYS A 74 -19.50 11.65 -10.06
N GLU A 75 -18.60 12.13 -10.92
CA GLU A 75 -18.60 11.85 -12.37
C GLU A 75 -17.64 10.70 -12.76
N GLU A 76 -17.21 9.88 -11.80
CA GLU A 76 -16.28 8.79 -12.07
C GLU A 76 -16.92 7.65 -12.88
N SER A 77 -16.34 7.38 -14.05
CA SER A 77 -16.63 6.22 -14.90
C SER A 77 -15.33 5.49 -15.26
N LEU A 78 -15.43 4.27 -15.78
CA LEU A 78 -14.26 3.49 -16.20
C LEU A 78 -13.44 4.21 -17.29
N CYS A 79 -14.12 4.91 -18.21
CA CYS A 79 -13.50 5.65 -19.31
C CYS A 79 -12.81 6.95 -18.88
N THR A 80 -13.17 7.51 -17.72
CA THR A 80 -12.61 8.76 -17.19
C THR A 80 -11.63 8.54 -16.05
N PHE A 81 -11.39 7.29 -15.66
CA PHE A 81 -10.50 6.96 -14.57
C PHE A 81 -9.02 7.16 -14.94
N HIS A 82 -8.34 7.99 -14.16
CA HIS A 82 -6.88 8.07 -14.14
C HIS A 82 -6.41 8.02 -12.69
N TRP A 83 -5.75 6.92 -12.30
CA TRP A 83 -5.34 6.64 -10.91
C TRP A 83 -4.54 7.77 -10.24
N ARG A 84 -3.69 8.49 -10.98
CA ARG A 84 -2.93 9.66 -10.45
C ARG A 84 -3.82 10.78 -9.95
N ASN A 85 -5.06 10.88 -10.42
CA ASN A 85 -6.01 11.90 -9.97
C ASN A 85 -6.55 11.62 -8.56
N TYR A 86 -6.32 10.40 -8.04
CA TYR A 86 -6.74 9.97 -6.71
C TYR A 86 -5.60 10.02 -5.70
N LEU A 87 -4.34 9.93 -6.15
CA LEU A 87 -3.18 9.91 -5.27
C LEU A 87 -3.07 11.17 -4.44
N LYS A 88 -3.20 11.03 -3.12
CA LYS A 88 -3.04 12.11 -2.17
C LYS A 88 -1.62 12.13 -1.63
N ILE A 89 -1.06 13.33 -1.54
CA ILE A 89 0.22 13.55 -0.86
C ILE A 89 -0.07 13.73 0.63
N PHE A 90 0.43 12.81 1.44
CA PHE A 90 0.32 12.88 2.89
C PHE A 90 1.52 13.64 3.48
N SER A 91 1.21 14.54 4.39
CA SER A 91 2.18 15.27 5.19
C SER A 91 2.90 14.33 6.16
N ARG A 92 4.02 14.80 6.70
CA ARG A 92 4.83 14.06 7.67
C ARG A 92 4.02 13.59 8.89
N LYS A 93 3.12 14.45 9.40
CA LYS A 93 2.25 14.13 10.54
C LYS A 93 1.25 13.03 10.18
N GLU A 94 0.67 13.08 8.99
CA GLU A 94 -0.30 12.07 8.52
C GLU A 94 0.36 10.71 8.32
N VAL A 95 1.59 10.65 7.78
CA VAL A 95 2.36 9.40 7.67
C VAL A 95 2.60 8.77 9.04
N VAL A 96 2.88 9.59 10.06
CA VAL A 96 3.01 9.12 11.46
C VAL A 96 1.67 8.61 11.99
N HIS A 97 0.54 9.26 11.66
CA HIS A 97 -0.77 8.78 12.06
C HIS A 97 -1.11 7.41 11.45
N PHE A 98 -0.72 7.13 10.20
CA PHE A 98 -0.90 5.78 9.63
C PHE A 98 -0.11 4.71 10.41
N LEU A 99 1.09 5.03 10.90
CA LEU A 99 1.85 4.12 11.79
C LEU A 99 1.06 3.82 13.07
N PHE A 100 0.49 4.83 13.70
CA PHE A 100 -0.30 4.65 14.92
C PHE A 100 -1.62 3.91 14.66
N CYS A 101 -2.31 4.17 13.54
CA CYS A 101 -3.50 3.42 13.15
C CYS A 101 -3.17 1.92 12.97
N ALA A 102 -2.05 1.61 12.32
CA ALA A 102 -1.60 0.22 12.19
C ALA A 102 -1.28 -0.43 13.54
N ILE A 103 -0.68 0.31 14.47
CA ILE A 103 -0.42 -0.19 15.83
C ILE A 103 -1.73 -0.47 16.58
N LEU A 104 -2.72 0.43 16.48
CA LEU A 104 -4.05 0.24 17.08
C LEU A 104 -4.73 -1.00 16.51
N TYR A 105 -4.71 -1.17 15.18
CA TYR A 105 -5.23 -2.37 14.53
C TYR A 105 -4.57 -3.64 15.09
N LEU A 106 -3.23 -3.68 15.16
CA LEU A 106 -2.51 -4.86 15.65
C LEU A 106 -2.78 -5.14 17.15
N ILE A 107 -3.09 -4.10 17.93
CA ILE A 107 -3.50 -4.24 19.33
C ILE A 107 -4.91 -4.82 19.44
N GLU A 108 -5.87 -4.30 18.66
CA GLU A 108 -7.27 -4.70 18.72
C GLU A 108 -7.49 -6.13 18.24
N TYR A 109 -6.76 -6.53 17.21
CA TYR A 109 -6.86 -7.85 16.60
C TYR A 109 -5.79 -8.84 17.10
N ASP A 110 -5.23 -8.60 18.30
CA ASP A 110 -4.36 -9.53 19.04
C ASP A 110 -3.12 -10.06 18.28
N TYR A 111 -2.51 -9.25 17.41
CA TYR A 111 -1.28 -9.61 16.70
C TYR A 111 -0.01 -9.54 17.57
N PHE A 112 -0.14 -9.08 18.82
CA PHE A 112 0.94 -8.98 19.79
C PHE A 112 0.73 -9.95 20.95
N GLY A 113 1.82 -10.56 21.44
CA GLY A 113 1.79 -11.28 22.70
C GLY A 113 1.39 -10.36 23.87
N LYS A 114 0.83 -10.92 24.94
CA LYS A 114 0.28 -10.14 26.08
C LYS A 114 1.27 -9.11 26.64
N GLU A 115 2.53 -9.48 26.81
CA GLU A 115 3.60 -8.62 27.33
C GLU A 115 3.95 -7.50 26.35
N ASP A 116 4.22 -7.83 25.08
CA ASP A 116 4.51 -6.86 24.01
C ASP A 116 3.35 -5.85 23.87
N LYS A 117 2.11 -6.34 23.92
CA LYS A 117 0.88 -5.52 23.84
C LYS A 117 0.83 -4.48 24.95
N LYS A 118 1.19 -4.86 26.19
CA LYS A 118 1.23 -3.95 27.33
C LYS A 118 2.28 -2.84 27.13
N LEU A 119 3.51 -3.22 26.79
CA LEU A 119 4.62 -2.29 26.56
C LEU A 119 4.35 -1.30 25.41
N ILE A 120 3.75 -1.80 24.33
CA ILE A 120 3.35 -0.97 23.19
C ILE A 120 2.25 0.00 23.62
N LYS A 121 1.18 -0.46 24.29
CA LYS A 121 0.09 0.40 24.80
C LYS A 121 0.62 1.52 25.69
N GLU A 122 1.49 1.21 26.65
CA GLU A 122 2.11 2.20 27.54
C GLU A 122 2.94 3.23 26.77
N SER A 123 3.66 2.79 25.74
CA SER A 123 4.48 3.67 24.90
C SER A 123 3.62 4.64 24.07
N ILE A 124 2.50 4.17 23.51
CA ILE A 124 1.63 5.00 22.66
C ILE A 124 0.64 5.86 23.45
N LYS A 125 0.31 5.52 24.71
CA LYS A 125 -0.53 6.36 25.58
C LYS A 125 0.03 7.77 25.73
N LYS A 126 1.36 7.94 25.70
CA LYS A 126 1.99 9.28 25.70
C LYS A 126 1.58 10.15 24.51
N HIS A 127 1.13 9.53 23.41
CA HIS A 127 0.63 10.23 22.23
C HIS A 127 -0.88 10.52 22.27
N TRP A 128 -1.64 9.80 23.10
CA TRP A 128 -3.10 9.87 23.18
C TRP A 128 -3.49 10.16 24.64
N LYS A 129 -3.62 11.45 24.97
CA LYS A 129 -3.58 12.02 26.33
C LYS A 129 -4.58 11.41 27.33
N ASP A 130 -5.74 10.96 26.88
CA ASP A 130 -6.84 10.59 27.81
C ASP A 130 -7.44 9.20 27.53
N SER A 131 -7.47 8.76 26.28
CA SER A 131 -7.91 7.41 25.90
C SER A 131 -7.33 7.02 24.54
N LEU A 132 -7.05 5.72 24.38
CA LEU A 132 -6.66 5.17 23.09
C LEU A 132 -7.94 5.04 22.25
N PRO A 133 -8.05 5.74 21.10
CA PRO A 133 -9.19 5.57 20.20
C PRO A 133 -9.17 4.17 19.61
N SER A 134 -10.32 3.74 19.07
CA SER A 134 -10.32 2.54 18.24
C SER A 134 -9.53 2.75 16.95
N PHE A 135 -9.07 1.67 16.33
CA PHE A 135 -8.45 1.70 15.00
C PHE A 135 -9.37 2.39 14.00
N GLU A 136 -10.65 2.03 14.00
CA GLU A 136 -11.65 2.58 13.10
C GLU A 136 -11.79 4.09 13.27
N GLU A 137 -11.95 4.57 14.50
CA GLU A 137 -12.05 6.00 14.81
C GLU A 137 -10.80 6.75 14.34
N ALA A 138 -9.61 6.25 14.70
CA ALA A 138 -8.35 6.88 14.34
C ALA A 138 -8.15 6.93 12.82
N TYR A 139 -8.48 5.84 12.12
CA TYR A 139 -8.31 5.74 10.69
C TYR A 139 -9.32 6.60 9.93
N LEU A 140 -10.60 6.54 10.30
CA LEU A 140 -11.66 7.32 9.68
C LEU A 140 -11.42 8.82 9.87
N LEU A 141 -11.04 9.26 11.07
CA LEU A 141 -10.72 10.66 11.34
C LEU A 141 -9.54 11.15 10.49
N LEU A 142 -8.50 10.33 10.34
CA LEU A 142 -7.35 10.67 9.50
C LEU A 142 -7.77 10.87 8.03
N ILE A 143 -8.64 10.01 7.53
CA ILE A 143 -9.13 10.05 6.16
C ILE A 143 -10.06 11.24 5.93
N ILE A 144 -11.05 11.45 6.79
CA ILE A 144 -12.01 12.57 6.70
C ILE A 144 -11.26 13.90 6.75
N LYS A 145 -10.36 14.08 7.73
CA LYS A 145 -9.59 15.32 7.90
C LYS A 145 -8.77 15.70 6.67
N LYS A 146 -8.32 14.71 5.89
CA LYS A 146 -7.56 14.97 4.66
C LYS A 146 -8.43 15.61 3.57
N ASN A 147 -9.75 15.41 3.61
CA ASN A 147 -10.66 15.65 2.49
C ASN A 147 -11.80 16.61 2.80
N THR A 148 -11.78 17.25 3.98
CA THR A 148 -12.79 18.21 4.43
C THR A 148 -13.01 19.38 3.48
N ASN A 149 -12.13 19.62 2.51
CA ASN A 149 -12.18 20.72 1.55
C ASN A 149 -12.52 20.29 0.11
N GLN A 150 -12.96 19.06 -0.13
CA GLN A 150 -13.27 18.54 -1.48
C GLN A 150 -14.74 18.10 -1.57
N ASN A 151 -15.62 19.02 -2.01
CA ASN A 151 -17.09 18.87 -2.04
C ASN A 151 -17.58 17.80 -3.04
N ASP A 152 -16.71 17.37 -3.93
CA ASP A 152 -16.94 16.47 -5.05
C ASP A 152 -16.48 15.02 -4.78
N LEU A 153 -15.97 14.75 -3.56
CA LEU A 153 -15.61 13.41 -3.10
C LEU A 153 -16.65 12.82 -2.15
N CYS A 154 -17.12 11.60 -2.47
CA CYS A 154 -17.93 10.79 -1.57
C CYS A 154 -17.07 9.67 -0.98
N LEU A 155 -17.04 9.54 0.35
CA LEU A 155 -16.39 8.41 1.01
C LEU A 155 -17.12 7.13 0.58
N LEU A 156 -16.36 6.11 0.17
CA LEU A 156 -16.91 4.78 -0.04
C LEU A 156 -17.44 4.30 1.32
N GLY A 157 -18.76 4.08 1.44
CA GLY A 157 -19.43 3.64 2.65
C GLY A 157 -19.08 2.20 3.04
N ILE A 158 -17.79 1.97 3.30
CA ILE A 158 -17.20 0.65 3.55
C ILE A 158 -17.37 0.33 5.02
N SER A 159 -17.86 -0.88 5.32
CA SER A 159 -17.90 -1.34 6.70
C SER A 159 -16.48 -1.58 7.23
N SER A 160 -16.25 -1.16 8.47
CA SER A 160 -14.99 -1.35 9.20
C SER A 160 -14.51 -2.80 9.22
N GLU A 161 -15.46 -3.74 9.28
CA GLU A 161 -15.19 -5.17 9.23
C GLU A 161 -14.51 -5.61 7.92
N LYS A 162 -15.06 -5.21 6.77
CA LYS A 162 -14.48 -5.53 5.45
C LYS A 162 -13.07 -4.98 5.33
N TYR A 163 -12.87 -3.77 5.84
CA TYR A 163 -11.57 -3.11 5.79
C TYR A 163 -10.54 -3.78 6.72
N SER A 164 -10.96 -4.18 7.92
CA SER A 164 -10.13 -4.90 8.88
C SER A 164 -9.71 -6.29 8.36
N LYS A 165 -10.59 -6.97 7.62
CA LYS A 165 -10.26 -8.24 6.95
C LYS A 165 -9.20 -8.06 5.87
N LEU A 166 -9.27 -6.97 5.08
CA LEU A 166 -8.24 -6.67 4.08
C LEU A 166 -6.86 -6.39 4.71
N VAL A 167 -6.81 -5.70 5.85
CA VAL A 167 -5.53 -5.49 6.57
C VAL A 167 -4.94 -6.83 7.02
N SER A 168 -5.78 -7.75 7.51
CA SER A 168 -5.35 -9.10 7.91
C SER A 168 -4.76 -9.88 6.74
N LEU A 169 -5.44 -9.89 5.60
CA LEU A 169 -4.96 -10.53 4.37
C LEU A 169 -3.65 -9.90 3.87
N ALA A 170 -3.52 -8.57 3.93
CA ALA A 170 -2.28 -7.89 3.56
C ALA A 170 -1.09 -8.29 4.45
N LEU A 171 -1.34 -8.52 5.75
CA LEU A 171 -0.32 -9.05 6.67
C LEU A 171 0.08 -10.49 6.29
N GLN A 172 -0.88 -11.37 6.03
CA GLN A 172 -0.63 -12.76 5.62
C GLN A 172 0.16 -12.83 4.30
N LEU A 173 -0.26 -12.07 3.28
CA LEU A 173 0.44 -11.99 2.01
C LEU A 173 1.90 -11.53 2.19
N SER A 174 2.12 -10.50 3.00
CA SER A 174 3.47 -10.01 3.30
C SER A 174 4.33 -11.07 3.99
N GLU A 175 3.75 -11.85 4.90
CA GLU A 175 4.46 -12.91 5.62
C GLU A 175 4.90 -14.02 4.66
N ILE A 176 3.99 -14.53 3.84
CA ILE A 176 4.29 -15.60 2.86
C ILE A 176 5.33 -15.15 1.83
N ILE A 177 5.15 -13.95 1.26
CA ILE A 177 6.06 -13.40 0.23
C ILE A 177 7.48 -13.21 0.79
N ARG A 178 7.61 -12.91 2.09
CA ARG A 178 8.89 -12.51 2.68
C ARG A 178 9.64 -13.63 3.36
N TYR A 179 8.95 -14.61 3.91
CA TYR A 179 9.55 -15.62 4.78
C TYR A 179 9.25 -17.03 4.27
N GLU A 180 7.98 -17.36 4.02
CA GLU A 180 7.60 -18.75 3.80
C GLU A 180 8.07 -19.31 2.45
N ILE A 181 7.90 -18.59 1.34
CA ILE A 181 8.30 -19.11 0.01
C ILE A 181 9.81 -19.34 -0.11
N SER A 182 10.61 -18.58 0.62
CA SER A 182 12.06 -18.80 0.62
C SER A 182 12.49 -20.07 1.36
N GLU A 183 11.61 -20.63 2.18
CA GLU A 183 11.86 -21.79 3.04
C GLU A 183 11.13 -23.03 2.53
N ASP A 184 9.94 -22.88 1.94
CA ASP A 184 9.11 -23.96 1.41
C ASP A 184 8.34 -23.50 0.17
N TYR A 185 8.62 -24.10 -0.99
CA TYR A 185 7.97 -23.75 -2.26
C TYR A 185 6.50 -24.20 -2.33
N SER A 186 6.05 -25.15 -1.49
CA SER A 186 4.64 -25.55 -1.45
C SER A 186 3.72 -24.42 -0.99
N LYS A 187 4.29 -23.45 -0.25
CA LYS A 187 3.62 -22.23 0.22
C LYS A 187 3.19 -21.28 -0.89
N VAL A 188 3.61 -21.54 -2.13
CA VAL A 188 3.09 -20.86 -3.31
C VAL A 188 1.59 -21.11 -3.47
N LEU A 189 1.07 -22.28 -3.12
CA LEU A 189 -0.38 -22.55 -3.17
C LEU A 189 -1.14 -21.67 -2.16
N ASN A 190 -0.66 -21.59 -0.92
CA ASN A 190 -1.21 -20.68 0.09
C ASN A 190 -1.15 -19.22 -0.38
N LEU A 191 -0.07 -18.83 -1.07
CA LEU A 191 0.02 -17.48 -1.64
C LEU A 191 -1.08 -17.24 -2.67
N ILE A 192 -1.35 -18.20 -3.56
CA ILE A 192 -2.40 -18.10 -4.58
C ILE A 192 -3.77 -17.94 -3.91
N GLU A 193 -4.12 -18.83 -2.98
CA GLU A 193 -5.40 -18.82 -2.28
C GLU A 193 -5.64 -17.49 -1.55
N ILE A 194 -4.66 -17.01 -0.78
CA ILE A 194 -4.79 -15.74 -0.05
C ILE A 194 -4.80 -14.55 -1.03
N SER A 195 -4.06 -14.63 -2.13
CA SER A 195 -4.08 -13.58 -3.16
C SER A 195 -5.44 -13.48 -3.83
N ASP A 196 -6.13 -14.60 -4.04
CA ASP A 196 -7.44 -14.63 -4.68
C ASP A 196 -8.54 -14.13 -3.73
N ASP A 197 -8.54 -14.50 -2.43
CA ASP A 197 -9.45 -13.89 -1.44
C ASP A 197 -9.19 -12.38 -1.30
N TRP A 198 -7.92 -11.96 -1.31
CA TRP A 198 -7.58 -10.55 -1.26
C TRP A 198 -8.01 -9.80 -2.52
N LYS A 199 -7.85 -10.39 -3.72
CA LYS A 199 -8.35 -9.85 -5.00
C LYS A 199 -9.84 -9.59 -4.94
N GLU A 200 -10.61 -10.61 -4.58
CA GLU A 200 -12.07 -10.57 -4.58
C GLU A 200 -12.56 -9.43 -3.67
N ARG A 201 -12.05 -9.36 -2.44
CA ARG A 201 -12.43 -8.31 -1.47
C ARG A 201 -11.96 -6.93 -1.88
N MET A 202 -10.77 -6.81 -2.48
CA MET A 202 -10.29 -5.54 -3.00
C MET A 202 -11.17 -5.04 -4.15
N ALA A 203 -11.59 -5.92 -5.05
CA ALA A 203 -12.50 -5.60 -6.14
C ALA A 203 -13.90 -5.24 -5.63
N GLU A 204 -14.41 -5.95 -4.63
CA GLU A 204 -15.69 -5.64 -3.98
C GLU A 204 -15.71 -4.21 -3.41
N ILE A 205 -14.62 -3.79 -2.76
CA ILE A 205 -14.53 -2.47 -2.11
C ILE A 205 -14.17 -1.36 -3.10
N PHE A 206 -13.17 -1.59 -3.95
CA PHE A 206 -12.54 -0.54 -4.75
C PHE A 206 -12.90 -0.62 -6.25
N GLY A 207 -13.65 -1.63 -6.68
CA GLY A 207 -13.98 -1.87 -8.08
C GLY A 207 -12.72 -1.94 -8.95
N PHE A 208 -12.74 -1.26 -10.10
CA PHE A 208 -11.60 -1.18 -11.02
C PHE A 208 -10.36 -0.48 -10.43
N LYS A 209 -10.47 0.24 -9.30
CA LYS A 209 -9.29 0.87 -8.64
C LYS A 209 -8.41 -0.17 -7.94
N SER A 210 -8.98 -1.33 -7.61
CA SER A 210 -8.32 -2.41 -6.87
C SER A 210 -6.99 -2.82 -7.49
N GLU A 211 -6.92 -3.00 -8.80
CA GLU A 211 -5.71 -3.36 -9.53
C GLU A 211 -4.57 -2.35 -9.31
N TYR A 212 -4.90 -1.06 -9.38
CA TYR A 212 -3.91 -0.01 -9.17
C TYR A 212 -3.42 0.04 -7.72
N ILE A 213 -4.33 -0.09 -6.75
CA ILE A 213 -3.96 -0.15 -5.32
C ILE A 213 -3.03 -1.34 -5.07
N SER A 214 -3.35 -2.49 -5.67
CA SER A 214 -2.54 -3.70 -5.62
C SER A 214 -1.13 -3.46 -6.14
N PHE A 215 -1.04 -2.91 -7.35
CA PHE A 215 0.24 -2.55 -7.95
C PHE A 215 1.06 -1.62 -7.03
N LEU A 216 0.44 -0.54 -6.53
CA LEU A 216 1.12 0.43 -5.68
C LEU A 216 1.59 -0.20 -4.36
N TYR A 217 0.75 -1.00 -3.72
CA TYR A 217 1.08 -1.72 -2.49
C TYR A 217 2.26 -2.68 -2.68
N PHE A 218 2.17 -3.59 -3.66
CA PHE A 218 3.20 -4.60 -3.88
C PHE A 218 4.53 -4.01 -4.34
N VAL A 219 4.53 -2.93 -5.13
CA VAL A 219 5.78 -2.27 -5.52
C VAL A 219 6.48 -1.66 -4.29
N ASN A 220 5.73 -1.12 -3.34
CA ASN A 220 6.29 -0.54 -2.12
C ASN A 220 6.61 -1.56 -1.02
N LEU A 221 6.11 -2.79 -1.10
CA LEU A 221 6.33 -3.81 -0.07
C LEU A 221 7.82 -4.15 0.08
N ARG A 222 8.33 -4.05 1.33
CA ARG A 222 9.75 -4.23 1.68
C ARG A 222 10.26 -5.64 1.42
N ARG A 223 11.50 -5.74 0.95
CA ARG A 223 12.24 -7.00 0.74
C ARG A 223 13.07 -7.36 1.98
N LYS A 224 13.18 -8.66 2.31
CA LYS A 224 14.10 -9.14 3.36
C LYS A 224 15.53 -9.36 2.84
N ASN A 225 15.78 -9.77 1.57
CA ASN A 225 17.13 -10.22 1.15
C ASN A 225 17.56 -10.00 -0.33
N LYS A 226 18.88 -10.15 -0.58
CA LYS A 226 19.73 -9.81 -1.76
C LYS A 226 19.42 -10.50 -3.10
N LYS A 227 18.45 -11.42 -3.20
CA LYS A 227 18.09 -12.09 -4.48
C LYS A 227 17.03 -11.28 -5.23
N GLY A 228 17.42 -10.12 -5.76
CA GLY A 228 16.51 -9.14 -6.36
C GLY A 228 15.68 -9.64 -7.54
N LEU A 229 16.16 -10.64 -8.29
CA LEU A 229 15.50 -11.14 -9.51
C LEU A 229 14.32 -12.09 -9.20
N GLN A 230 14.50 -13.09 -8.33
CA GLN A 230 13.46 -14.07 -8.00
C GLN A 230 12.22 -13.44 -7.37
N ASN A 231 12.38 -12.48 -6.46
CA ASN A 231 11.24 -11.81 -5.85
C ASN A 231 10.60 -10.74 -6.76
N SER A 232 11.34 -10.17 -7.71
CA SER A 232 10.74 -9.33 -8.75
C SER A 232 9.91 -10.18 -9.70
N PHE A 233 10.36 -11.41 -9.99
CA PHE A 233 9.59 -12.40 -10.73
C PHE A 233 8.34 -12.85 -9.97
N ILE A 234 8.41 -13.16 -8.67
CA ILE A 234 7.21 -13.50 -7.88
C ILE A 234 6.22 -12.34 -7.84
N LYS A 235 6.66 -11.09 -7.62
CA LYS A 235 5.76 -9.92 -7.68
C LYS A 235 5.17 -9.71 -9.07
N PHE A 236 5.97 -9.94 -10.11
CA PHE A 236 5.52 -9.89 -11.49
C PHE A 236 4.51 -11.00 -11.76
N CYS A 237 4.73 -12.24 -11.32
CA CYS A 237 3.81 -13.37 -11.43
C CYS A 237 2.53 -13.12 -10.65
N CYS A 238 2.61 -12.58 -9.43
CA CYS A 238 1.46 -12.11 -8.70
C CYS A 238 0.71 -11.09 -9.56
N TRP A 239 1.35 -9.98 -9.96
CA TRP A 239 0.75 -8.93 -10.80
C TRP A 239 0.18 -9.45 -12.14
N VAL A 240 0.86 -10.37 -12.82
CA VAL A 240 0.42 -11.01 -14.07
C VAL A 240 -0.77 -11.91 -13.80
N SER A 241 -0.79 -12.66 -12.69
CA SER A 241 -1.99 -13.41 -12.28
C SER A 241 -3.17 -12.49 -12.00
N PHE A 242 -2.96 -11.21 -11.64
CA PHE A 242 -4.04 -10.23 -11.57
C PHE A 242 -4.56 -9.81 -12.96
N LEU A 243 -3.74 -9.87 -14.02
CA LEU A 243 -4.13 -9.44 -15.36
C LEU A 243 -4.85 -10.53 -16.19
N PHE A 244 -4.56 -11.80 -15.93
CA PHE A 244 -5.01 -12.91 -16.78
C PHE A 244 -6.15 -13.75 -16.19
N SER A 245 -6.64 -13.45 -14.99
CA SER A 245 -7.76 -14.18 -14.35
C SER A 245 -9.15 -13.57 -14.61
N ARG A 246 -9.38 -13.02 -15.81
CA ARG A 246 -10.73 -12.65 -16.26
C ARG A 246 -11.47 -13.85 -16.83
#